data_AF-A0A954PQ35-F1
#
_entry.id   AF-A0A954PQ35-F1
#
_cell.length_a   1.000
_cell.length_b   1.000
_cell.length_c   1.000
_cell.angle_alpha   90.00
_cell.angle_beta   90.00
_cell.angle_gamma   90.00
#
_symmetry.space_group_name_H-M   'P 1'
#
loop_
_entity.id
_entity.type
_entity.pdbx_description
1 polymer ?
#
loop_
_entity_poly.entity_id
_entity_poly.type
_entity_poly.pdbx_seq_one_letter_code
_entity_poly.pdbx_strand_id
1 'polypeptide(L)'
;PALGTVLANEEVQDGRSERGDHPVQRMPLRQWMLRITAYAERLIADLEGLDWSPGIKKLQTERIGRSTGAEVDFFLGSSQEFEAWQAARAAGGVPEAADRDVLRVYTTRPDTLFGATYMVIAPEHALVPQLTSAEQRTAVEAYCQAASFKSDRERTEDESKKKTGVFTGSYAINPVNAQPVPIWIADYVLVSYGTGAIMAVPAHDQRDHEFALQYDLPIVPVVDPGAAKDVDRQQVLDGQQCFAGQGTAVNSGKYDGLPTAEFKTQITELLAAQGSGRKAVNYKLRDWLFSRQRFWGEPFPILHELDAQGQPTGAIRAVAAED
;
A
#
# COMPACT_ATOMS: atom_id res chain seq x y z
N PRO A 1 22.72 9.44 10.34
CA PRO A 1 24.00 9.71 9.63
C PRO A 1 25.19 9.93 10.56
N ALA A 2 25.07 10.84 11.54
CA ALA A 2 26.16 11.21 12.45
C ALA A 2 26.80 10.04 13.21
N LEU A 3 25.99 9.07 13.65
CA LEU A 3 26.48 7.88 14.37
C LEU A 3 27.04 6.78 13.47
N GLY A 4 26.86 6.85 12.15
CA GLY A 4 27.28 5.80 11.21
C GLY A 4 26.66 4.42 11.44
N THR A 5 25.59 4.32 12.24
CA THR A 5 24.93 3.05 12.60
C THR A 5 23.42 3.11 12.38
N VAL A 6 22.80 1.94 12.28
CA VAL A 6 21.34 1.78 12.44
C VAL A 6 20.97 1.90 13.93
N LEU A 7 19.70 2.20 14.17
CA LEU A 7 19.11 2.27 15.50
C LEU A 7 17.86 1.37 15.55
N ALA A 8 17.63 0.74 16.70
CA ALA A 8 16.35 0.11 17.01
C ALA A 8 15.29 1.19 17.33
N ASN A 9 14.01 0.83 17.29
CA ASN A 9 12.93 1.78 17.57
C ASN A 9 13.04 2.39 18.97
N GLU A 10 13.50 1.60 19.96
CA GLU A 10 13.68 2.03 21.35
C GLU A 10 14.82 3.05 21.53
N GLU A 11 15.77 3.06 20.59
CA GLU A 11 16.91 4.00 20.58
C GLU A 11 16.58 5.31 19.86
N VAL A 12 15.33 5.48 19.40
CA VAL A 12 14.83 6.67 18.72
C VAL A 12 13.77 7.33 19.60
N GLN A 13 14.04 8.57 20.02
CA GLN A 13 13.14 9.41 20.80
C GLN A 13 12.80 10.66 19.98
N ASP A 14 11.52 10.86 19.67
CA ASP A 14 11.02 11.99 18.87
C ASP A 14 11.79 12.21 17.55
N GLY A 15 12.07 11.11 16.83
CA GLY A 15 12.81 11.14 15.56
C GLY A 15 14.32 11.40 15.68
N ARG A 16 14.86 11.36 16.91
CA ARG A 16 16.27 11.63 17.22
C ARG A 16 16.90 10.47 17.97
N SER A 17 18.21 10.29 17.83
CA SER A 17 18.93 9.21 18.50
C SER A 17 19.03 9.48 20.00
N GLU A 18 18.72 8.47 20.84
CA GLU A 18 18.90 8.54 22.30
C GLU A 18 20.32 8.99 22.66
N ARG A 19 21.31 8.55 21.87
CA ARG A 19 22.71 8.96 22.02
C ARG A 19 23.03 10.09 21.06
N GLY A 20 23.41 11.25 21.61
CA GLY A 20 23.90 12.39 20.83
C GLY A 20 22.82 13.24 20.16
N ASP A 21 21.54 12.90 20.33
CA ASP A 21 20.40 13.71 19.88
C ASP A 21 20.46 14.06 18.38
N HIS A 22 20.86 13.09 17.55
CA HIS A 22 21.01 13.30 16.12
C HIS A 22 19.72 12.93 15.36
N PRO A 23 19.32 13.69 14.33
CA PRO A 23 18.18 13.31 13.49
C PRO A 23 18.35 11.92 12.89
N VAL A 24 17.31 11.11 13.04
CA VAL A 24 17.24 9.76 12.50
C VAL A 24 16.53 9.83 11.15
N GLN A 25 17.18 9.26 10.13
CA GLN A 25 16.60 9.12 8.80
C GLN A 25 16.38 7.65 8.50
N ARG A 26 15.30 7.34 7.81
CA ARG A 26 15.08 6.00 7.25
C ARG A 26 15.94 5.84 6.01
N MET A 27 16.59 4.68 5.92
CA MET A 27 17.37 4.31 4.75
C MET A 27 16.94 2.92 4.26
N PRO A 28 16.77 2.73 2.95
CA PRO A 28 16.61 1.41 2.39
C PRO A 28 17.90 0.61 2.62
N LEU A 29 17.79 -0.49 3.37
CA LEU A 29 18.90 -1.38 3.67
C LEU A 29 18.52 -2.80 3.25
N ARG A 30 19.46 -3.48 2.57
CA ARG A 30 19.32 -4.92 2.32
C ARG A 30 19.49 -5.65 3.64
N GLN A 31 18.47 -6.40 4.04
CA GLN A 31 18.37 -7.05 5.34
C GLN A 31 17.81 -8.46 5.22
N TRP A 32 18.07 -9.30 6.24
CA TRP A 32 17.55 -10.67 6.30
C TRP A 32 16.19 -10.69 6.97
N MET A 33 15.22 -11.27 6.27
CA MET A 33 13.82 -11.36 6.67
C MET A 33 13.44 -12.82 6.84
N LEU A 34 12.75 -13.17 7.92
CA LEU A 34 12.06 -14.46 8.04
C LEU A 34 10.66 -14.30 7.44
N ARG A 35 10.34 -15.16 6.46
CA ARG A 35 9.06 -15.15 5.73
C ARG A 35 7.92 -15.73 6.57
N ILE A 36 7.66 -15.16 7.74
CA ILE A 36 6.59 -15.57 8.65
C ILE A 36 5.20 -15.40 8.01
N THR A 37 5.05 -14.46 7.07
CA THR A 37 3.80 -14.25 6.32
C THR A 37 3.37 -15.48 5.52
N ALA A 38 4.30 -16.35 5.11
CA ALA A 38 3.98 -17.62 4.46
C ALA A 38 3.17 -18.56 5.37
N TYR A 39 3.19 -18.32 6.69
CA TYR A 39 2.46 -19.07 7.70
C TYR A 39 1.24 -18.30 8.25
N ALA A 40 0.91 -17.12 7.73
CA ALA A 40 -0.12 -16.25 8.30
C ALA A 40 -1.50 -16.92 8.44
N GLU A 41 -1.92 -17.69 7.44
CA GLU A 41 -3.21 -18.41 7.49
C GLU A 41 -3.22 -19.48 8.59
N ARG A 42 -2.14 -20.25 8.71
CA ARG A 42 -1.97 -21.24 9.77
C ARG A 42 -1.92 -20.58 11.14
N LEU A 43 -1.15 -19.51 11.27
CA LEU A 43 -1.02 -18.75 12.52
C LEU A 43 -2.35 -18.21 13.03
N ILE A 44 -3.30 -17.86 12.15
CA ILE A 44 -4.66 -17.46 12.56
C ILE A 44 -5.51 -18.69 12.88
N ALA A 45 -5.57 -19.66 11.96
CA ALA A 45 -6.44 -20.83 12.10
C ALA A 45 -6.12 -21.64 13.36
N ASP A 46 -4.83 -21.83 13.65
CA ASP A 46 -4.37 -22.65 14.76
C ASP A 46 -4.62 -21.97 16.14
N LEU A 47 -5.01 -20.68 16.20
CA LEU A 47 -5.40 -20.01 17.46
C LEU A 47 -6.67 -20.61 18.07
N GLU A 48 -7.57 -21.16 17.25
CA GLU A 48 -8.88 -21.66 17.71
C GLU A 48 -8.70 -22.77 18.75
N GLY A 49 -7.81 -23.73 18.49
CA GLY A 49 -7.56 -24.89 19.34
C GLY A 49 -6.66 -24.64 20.57
N LEU A 50 -6.08 -23.45 20.73
CA LEU A 50 -5.20 -23.15 21.86
C LEU A 50 -5.99 -22.89 23.15
N ASP A 51 -5.49 -23.40 24.28
CA ASP A 51 -5.99 -23.04 25.63
C ASP A 51 -5.43 -21.68 26.08
N TRP A 52 -5.75 -20.64 25.31
CA TRP A 52 -5.34 -19.25 25.55
C TRP A 52 -6.56 -18.37 25.85
N SER A 53 -6.34 -17.28 26.59
CA SER A 53 -7.42 -16.34 26.88
C SER A 53 -8.00 -15.73 25.58
N PRO A 54 -9.32 -15.44 25.54
CA PRO A 54 -9.95 -14.79 24.39
C PRO A 54 -9.28 -13.46 24.01
N GLY A 55 -8.77 -12.73 25.00
CA GLY A 55 -8.06 -11.47 24.78
C GLY A 55 -6.74 -11.64 24.01
N ILE A 56 -5.95 -12.67 24.34
CA ILE A 56 -4.70 -12.96 23.63
C ILE A 56 -5.00 -13.42 22.20
N LYS A 57 -5.98 -14.31 22.02
CA LYS A 57 -6.41 -14.76 20.68
C LYS A 57 -6.85 -13.57 19.83
N LYS A 58 -7.67 -12.68 20.37
CA LYS A 58 -8.11 -11.46 19.70
C LYS A 58 -6.92 -10.56 19.30
N LEU A 59 -5.99 -10.32 20.22
CA LEU A 59 -4.79 -9.51 19.94
C LEU A 59 -3.95 -10.10 18.80
N GLN A 60 -3.75 -11.43 18.78
CA GLN A 60 -3.02 -12.11 17.70
C GLN A 60 -3.76 -12.02 16.37
N THR A 61 -5.07 -12.28 16.35
CA THR A 61 -5.89 -12.15 15.14
C THR A 61 -5.87 -10.73 14.58
N GLU A 62 -5.95 -9.72 15.43
CA GLU A 62 -5.86 -8.31 15.03
C GLU A 62 -4.46 -7.92 14.52
N ARG A 63 -3.40 -8.46 15.16
CA ARG A 63 -2.01 -8.28 14.71
C ARG A 63 -1.75 -8.93 13.36
N ILE A 64 -2.24 -10.15 13.14
CA ILE A 64 -2.05 -10.83 11.86
C ILE A 64 -2.90 -10.14 10.79
N GLY A 65 -4.12 -9.74 11.16
CA GLY A 65 -4.94 -8.79 10.41
C GLY A 65 -5.21 -9.23 8.98
N ARG A 66 -5.79 -10.43 8.81
CA ARG A 66 -6.19 -10.95 7.50
C ARG A 66 -7.31 -10.12 6.91
N SER A 67 -7.19 -9.80 5.64
CA SER A 67 -8.21 -9.14 4.84
C SER A 67 -8.31 -9.81 3.48
N THR A 68 -9.51 -9.82 2.89
CA THR A 68 -9.75 -10.33 1.54
C THR A 68 -10.25 -9.18 0.69
N GLY A 69 -9.71 -9.09 -0.52
CA GLY A 69 -9.96 -7.99 -1.43
C GLY A 69 -9.53 -8.34 -2.85
N ALA A 70 -9.07 -7.34 -3.58
CA ALA A 70 -8.54 -7.48 -4.92
C ALA A 70 -7.22 -6.70 -5.07
N GLU A 71 -6.30 -7.29 -5.82
CA GLU A 71 -5.22 -6.54 -6.45
C GLU A 71 -5.69 -6.02 -7.80
N VAL A 72 -5.38 -4.77 -8.10
CA VAL A 72 -5.84 -4.07 -9.30
C VAL A 72 -4.67 -3.33 -9.94
N ASP A 73 -4.46 -3.52 -11.24
CA ASP A 73 -3.44 -2.86 -12.04
C ASP A 73 -4.04 -1.63 -12.72
N PHE A 74 -3.47 -0.47 -12.40
CA PHE A 74 -3.76 0.79 -13.08
C PHE A 74 -2.65 1.05 -14.10
N PHE A 75 -3.02 1.21 -15.38
CA PHE A 75 -2.05 1.38 -16.46
C PHE A 75 -1.38 2.76 -16.39
N LEU A 76 -0.06 2.82 -16.56
CA LEU A 76 0.74 4.06 -16.46
C LEU A 76 1.04 4.70 -17.82
N GLY A 77 0.61 4.08 -18.93
CA GLY A 77 0.72 4.67 -20.26
C GLY A 77 -0.42 5.63 -20.59
N SER A 78 -0.48 6.04 -21.85
CA SER A 78 -1.49 7.00 -22.32
C SER A 78 -2.86 6.35 -22.53
N SER A 79 -3.92 7.18 -22.53
CA SER A 79 -5.28 6.71 -22.87
C SER A 79 -5.37 6.12 -24.28
N GLN A 80 -4.48 6.50 -25.20
CA GLN A 80 -4.43 5.94 -26.57
C GLN A 80 -3.90 4.50 -26.57
N GLU A 81 -2.99 4.17 -25.65
CA GLU A 81 -2.39 2.85 -25.51
C GLU A 81 -3.24 1.92 -24.62
N PHE A 82 -4.16 2.48 -23.83
CA PHE A 82 -4.93 1.75 -22.85
C PHE A 82 -5.76 0.61 -23.44
N GLU A 83 -6.43 0.81 -24.59
CA GLU A 83 -7.23 -0.24 -25.23
C GLU A 83 -6.37 -1.42 -25.67
N ALA A 84 -5.20 -1.14 -26.26
CA ALA A 84 -4.25 -2.17 -26.68
C ALA A 84 -3.67 -2.92 -25.47
N TRP A 85 -3.33 -2.19 -24.40
CA TRP A 85 -2.89 -2.77 -23.14
C TRP A 85 -3.98 -3.68 -22.55
N GLN A 86 -5.22 -3.22 -22.45
CA GLN A 86 -6.32 -3.99 -21.88
C GLN A 86 -6.61 -5.27 -22.68
N ALA A 87 -6.54 -5.21 -24.02
CA ALA A 87 -6.68 -6.38 -24.88
C ALA A 87 -5.56 -7.41 -24.64
N ALA A 88 -4.30 -6.96 -24.51
CA ALA A 88 -3.18 -7.82 -24.19
C ALA A 88 -3.32 -8.48 -22.80
N ARG A 89 -3.79 -7.73 -21.81
CA ARG A 89 -4.04 -8.22 -20.45
C ARG A 89 -5.17 -9.26 -20.40
N ALA A 90 -6.26 -9.04 -21.13
CA ALA A 90 -7.35 -10.02 -21.20
C ALA A 90 -6.88 -11.38 -21.77
N ALA A 91 -5.90 -11.37 -22.68
CA ALA A 91 -5.30 -12.59 -23.23
C ALA A 91 -4.24 -13.22 -22.29
N GLY A 92 -3.46 -12.41 -21.58
CA GLY A 92 -2.32 -12.84 -20.76
C GLY A 92 -2.60 -13.06 -19.26
N GLY A 93 -3.73 -12.55 -18.76
CA GLY A 93 -4.06 -12.54 -17.33
C GLY A 93 -3.23 -11.53 -16.52
N VAL A 94 -3.28 -11.67 -15.18
CA VAL A 94 -2.55 -10.80 -14.25
C VAL A 94 -1.21 -11.46 -13.85
N PRO A 95 -0.04 -10.91 -14.25
CA PRO A 95 1.26 -11.44 -13.87
C PRO A 95 1.46 -11.43 -12.36
N GLU A 96 2.20 -12.42 -11.84
CA GLU A 96 2.45 -12.57 -10.40
C GLU A 96 3.07 -11.30 -9.81
N ALA A 97 4.16 -10.82 -10.41
CA ALA A 97 4.76 -9.51 -10.14
C ALA A 97 4.09 -8.41 -10.96
N ALA A 98 4.10 -7.17 -10.46
CA ALA A 98 3.64 -6.02 -11.24
C ALA A 98 4.68 -5.63 -12.29
N ASP A 99 4.23 -5.38 -13.51
CA ASP A 99 5.06 -4.82 -14.58
C ASP A 99 5.37 -3.35 -14.32
N ARG A 100 6.35 -2.78 -15.04
CA ARG A 100 6.76 -1.37 -14.87
C ARG A 100 5.80 -0.36 -15.49
N ASP A 101 4.91 -0.81 -16.35
CA ASP A 101 3.88 0.00 -17.02
C ASP A 101 2.56 0.01 -16.24
N VAL A 102 2.52 -0.56 -15.03
CA VAL A 102 1.34 -0.54 -14.16
C VAL A 102 1.68 -0.10 -12.75
N LEU A 103 0.70 0.50 -12.08
CA LEU A 103 0.70 0.70 -10.64
C LEU A 103 -0.32 -0.26 -10.02
N ARG A 104 0.18 -1.34 -9.39
CA ARG A 104 -0.66 -2.30 -8.69
C ARG A 104 -1.05 -1.78 -7.32
N VAL A 105 -2.33 -1.89 -6.98
CA VAL A 105 -2.88 -1.56 -5.66
C VAL A 105 -3.61 -2.75 -5.05
N TYR A 106 -3.73 -2.77 -3.72
CA TYR A 106 -4.61 -3.69 -3.01
C TYR A 106 -5.78 -2.94 -2.38
N THR A 107 -7.00 -3.42 -2.58
CA THR A 107 -8.21 -2.85 -1.96
C THR A 107 -9.14 -3.93 -1.41
N THR A 108 -9.73 -3.66 -0.25
CA THR A 108 -10.83 -4.46 0.33
C THR A 108 -12.20 -3.96 -0.12
N ARG A 109 -12.23 -2.85 -0.87
CA ARG A 109 -13.40 -2.18 -1.43
C ARG A 109 -13.33 -2.09 -2.96
N PRO A 110 -13.22 -3.21 -3.70
CA PRO A 110 -13.22 -3.15 -5.16
C PRO A 110 -14.58 -2.65 -5.70
N ASP A 111 -15.66 -2.71 -4.91
CA ASP A 111 -16.95 -2.09 -5.21
C ASP A 111 -16.87 -0.58 -5.44
N THR A 112 -15.86 0.10 -4.91
CA THR A 112 -15.75 1.56 -5.01
C THR A 112 -14.75 2.03 -6.07
N LEU A 113 -14.28 1.14 -6.96
CA LEU A 113 -13.29 1.45 -8.01
C LEU A 113 -13.71 2.60 -8.94
N PHE A 114 -15.01 2.75 -9.21
CA PHE A 114 -15.53 3.84 -10.04
C PHE A 114 -15.34 5.22 -9.39
N GLY A 115 -15.26 5.27 -8.06
CA GLY A 115 -15.03 6.48 -7.28
C GLY A 115 -13.56 6.74 -6.96
N ALA A 116 -12.63 5.97 -7.56
CA ALA A 116 -11.21 6.22 -7.41
C ALA A 116 -10.79 7.44 -8.24
N THR A 117 -10.57 8.58 -7.57
CA THR A 117 -10.34 9.89 -8.22
C THR A 117 -8.87 10.32 -8.21
N TYR A 118 -8.04 9.67 -7.40
CA TYR A 118 -6.58 9.80 -7.44
C TYR A 118 -5.94 8.54 -6.87
N MET A 119 -4.63 8.42 -7.06
CA MET A 119 -3.83 7.34 -6.48
C MET A 119 -2.75 7.92 -5.57
N VAL A 120 -2.32 7.13 -4.60
CA VAL A 120 -1.25 7.53 -3.68
C VAL A 120 -0.21 6.43 -3.57
N ILE A 121 1.06 6.80 -3.73
CA ILE A 121 2.20 5.91 -3.51
C ILE A 121 3.01 6.37 -2.30
N ALA A 122 3.66 5.42 -1.63
CA ALA A 122 4.60 5.73 -0.56
C ALA A 122 5.79 6.55 -1.10
N PRO A 123 6.38 7.45 -0.30
CA PRO A 123 7.60 8.18 -0.67
C PRO A 123 8.78 7.29 -1.06
N GLU A 124 8.82 6.07 -0.53
CA GLU A 124 9.87 5.08 -0.81
C GLU A 124 9.53 4.13 -1.97
N HIS A 125 8.41 4.33 -2.67
CA HIS A 125 7.95 3.43 -3.71
C HIS A 125 8.90 3.41 -4.93
N ALA A 126 9.19 2.23 -5.46
CA ALA A 126 10.20 2.04 -6.52
C ALA A 126 9.87 2.80 -7.83
N LEU A 127 8.59 3.09 -8.08
CA LEU A 127 8.15 3.85 -9.25
C LEU A 127 8.23 5.37 -9.10
N VAL A 128 8.57 5.92 -7.91
CA VAL A 128 8.68 7.38 -7.71
C VAL A 128 9.57 8.04 -8.78
N PRO A 129 10.78 7.54 -9.11
CA PRO A 129 11.63 8.16 -10.12
C PRO A 129 11.03 8.15 -11.53
N GLN A 130 10.25 7.11 -11.87
CA GLN A 130 9.59 6.98 -13.17
C GLN A 130 8.36 7.89 -13.28
N LEU A 131 7.61 8.05 -12.19
CA LEU A 131 6.36 8.80 -12.15
C LEU A 131 6.56 10.31 -11.96
N THR A 132 7.75 10.73 -11.57
CA THR A 132 8.03 12.15 -11.29
C THR A 132 8.36 12.89 -12.57
N SER A 133 7.48 13.83 -12.97
CA SER A 133 7.73 14.72 -14.10
C SER A 133 8.90 15.67 -13.80
N ALA A 134 9.47 16.27 -14.85
CA ALA A 134 10.59 17.20 -14.69
C ALA A 134 10.22 18.42 -13.83
N GLU A 135 8.98 18.92 -13.97
CA GLU A 135 8.44 20.07 -13.26
C GLU A 135 8.24 19.78 -11.77
N GLN A 136 7.86 18.54 -11.43
CA GLN A 136 7.59 18.14 -10.05
C GLN A 136 8.82 17.63 -9.30
N ARG A 137 9.95 17.41 -9.98
CA ARG A 137 11.15 16.78 -9.42
C ARG A 137 11.61 17.41 -8.10
N THR A 138 11.81 18.72 -8.07
CA THR A 138 12.27 19.43 -6.87
C THR A 138 11.29 19.26 -5.70
N ALA A 139 9.98 19.36 -5.97
CA ALA A 139 8.95 19.24 -4.94
C ALA A 139 8.86 17.81 -4.40
N VAL A 140 8.93 16.81 -5.29
CA VAL A 140 8.92 15.39 -4.94
C VAL A 140 10.15 15.01 -4.13
N GLU A 141 11.34 15.43 -4.54
CA GLU A 141 12.59 15.14 -3.82
C GLU A 141 12.55 15.75 -2.41
N ALA A 142 12.13 17.01 -2.27
CA ALA A 142 11.98 17.66 -0.98
C ALA A 142 10.96 16.96 -0.08
N TYR A 143 9.81 16.53 -0.64
CA TYR A 143 8.79 15.81 0.10
C TYR A 143 9.27 14.44 0.57
N CYS A 144 9.90 13.66 -0.32
CA CYS A 144 10.44 12.34 0.02
C CYS A 144 11.56 12.44 1.07
N GLN A 145 12.41 13.45 0.96
CA GLN A 145 13.43 13.72 1.97
C GLN A 145 12.78 14.04 3.33
N ALA A 146 11.80 14.94 3.38
CA ALA A 146 11.10 15.26 4.63
C ALA A 146 10.40 14.04 5.23
N ALA A 147 9.76 13.21 4.41
CA ALA A 147 9.10 11.98 4.84
C ALA A 147 10.09 10.93 5.38
N SER A 148 11.34 10.91 4.88
CA SER A 148 12.38 9.98 5.34
C SER A 148 12.79 10.19 6.81
N PHE A 149 12.52 11.36 7.38
CA PHE A 149 12.76 11.67 8.80
C PHE A 149 11.58 11.31 9.70
N LYS A 150 10.47 10.80 9.14
CA LYS A 150 9.29 10.38 9.91
C LYS A 150 9.28 8.87 10.12
N SER A 151 8.91 8.44 11.31
CA SER A 151 8.69 7.01 11.60
C SER A 151 7.38 6.49 10.99
N ASP A 152 7.23 5.16 10.81
CA ASP A 152 5.94 4.55 10.41
C ASP A 152 4.83 4.98 11.36
N ARG A 153 5.14 5.01 12.67
CA ARG A 153 4.20 5.38 13.72
C ARG A 153 3.71 6.81 13.57
N GLU A 154 4.63 7.77 13.37
CA GLU A 154 4.29 9.18 13.13
C GLU A 154 3.46 9.39 11.87
N ARG A 155 3.64 8.54 10.86
CA ARG A 155 2.88 8.59 9.60
C ARG A 155 1.47 8.04 9.75
N THR A 156 1.24 7.10 10.66
CA THR A 156 -0.06 6.42 10.84
C THR A 156 -0.89 6.89 12.03
N GLU A 157 -0.26 7.26 13.15
CA GLU A 157 -0.96 7.60 14.40
C GLU A 157 -1.38 9.06 14.50
N ASP A 158 -0.92 9.91 13.58
CA ASP A 158 -1.23 11.33 13.62
C ASP A 158 -2.49 11.66 12.83
N GLU A 159 -3.64 11.23 13.35
CA GLU A 159 -4.97 11.65 12.88
C GLU A 159 -5.18 13.15 13.05
N SER A 160 -4.43 13.81 13.95
CA SER A 160 -4.50 15.25 14.20
C SER A 160 -3.70 16.12 13.22
N LYS A 161 -2.76 15.54 12.46
CA LYS A 161 -1.96 16.26 11.48
C LYS A 161 -2.63 16.28 10.10
N LYS A 162 -2.60 17.45 9.47
CA LYS A 162 -2.98 17.68 8.07
C LYS A 162 -2.30 16.63 7.19
N LYS A 163 -3.10 15.88 6.42
CA LYS A 163 -2.58 14.89 5.48
C LYS A 163 -1.82 15.64 4.39
N THR A 164 -0.52 15.40 4.28
CA THR A 164 0.32 16.09 3.29
C THR A 164 0.61 15.18 2.12
N GLY A 165 0.84 15.75 0.94
CA GLY A 165 1.27 15.03 -0.24
C GLY A 165 1.75 15.97 -1.34
N VAL A 166 2.33 15.39 -2.37
CA VAL A 166 2.85 16.08 -3.55
C VAL A 166 2.40 15.36 -4.82
N PHE A 167 1.95 16.11 -5.82
CA PHE A 167 1.57 15.56 -7.11
C PHE A 167 2.82 15.16 -7.89
N THR A 168 2.79 13.97 -8.49
CA THR A 168 3.94 13.44 -9.24
C THR A 168 4.10 14.06 -10.63
N GLY A 169 3.04 14.64 -11.18
CA GLY A 169 3.00 15.04 -12.60
C GLY A 169 2.51 13.92 -13.53
N SER A 170 2.31 12.70 -12.99
CA SER A 170 1.86 11.54 -13.75
C SER A 170 0.43 11.13 -13.39
N TYR A 171 -0.16 10.37 -14.30
CA TYR A 171 -1.50 9.81 -14.19
C TYR A 171 -1.42 8.30 -14.40
N ALA A 172 -2.40 7.58 -13.85
CA ALA A 172 -2.69 6.21 -14.25
C ALA A 172 -4.09 6.14 -14.85
N ILE A 173 -4.41 5.09 -15.60
CA ILE A 173 -5.74 4.86 -16.14
C ILE A 173 -6.49 3.87 -15.25
N ASN A 174 -7.67 4.29 -14.79
CA ASN A 174 -8.55 3.44 -14.01
C ASN A 174 -9.17 2.34 -14.90
N PRO A 175 -8.96 1.05 -14.59
CA PRO A 175 -9.33 -0.04 -15.49
C PRO A 175 -10.84 -0.21 -15.70
N VAL A 176 -11.68 0.33 -14.81
CA VAL A 176 -13.14 0.12 -14.87
C VAL A 176 -13.90 1.21 -15.64
N ASN A 177 -13.30 2.40 -15.79
CA ASN A 177 -13.95 3.54 -16.45
C ASN A 177 -13.05 4.28 -17.46
N ALA A 178 -11.81 3.81 -17.65
CA ALA A 178 -10.80 4.38 -18.56
C ALA A 178 -10.43 5.85 -18.29
N GLN A 179 -10.76 6.37 -17.10
CA GLN A 179 -10.45 7.76 -16.74
C GLN A 179 -9.01 7.88 -16.24
N PRO A 180 -8.29 8.96 -16.61
CA PRO A 180 -7.00 9.27 -16.02
C PRO A 180 -7.17 9.74 -14.57
N VAL A 181 -6.40 9.14 -13.66
CA VAL A 181 -6.36 9.47 -12.23
C VAL A 181 -4.97 10.00 -11.87
N PRO A 182 -4.85 11.20 -11.26
CA PRO A 182 -3.55 11.75 -10.87
C PRO A 182 -2.89 10.90 -9.79
N ILE A 183 -1.57 10.75 -9.87
CA ILE A 183 -0.77 10.00 -8.89
C ILE A 183 -0.08 10.99 -7.95
N TRP A 184 -0.27 10.78 -6.65
CA TRP A 184 0.30 11.57 -5.58
C TRP A 184 1.28 10.73 -4.76
N ILE A 185 2.20 11.39 -4.08
CA ILE A 185 3.04 10.81 -3.04
C ILE A 185 2.55 11.35 -1.71
N ALA A 186 2.25 10.47 -0.76
CA ALA A 186 1.87 10.87 0.59
C ALA A 186 2.43 9.90 1.62
N ASP A 187 2.84 10.44 2.77
CA ASP A 187 3.50 9.68 3.82
C ASP A 187 2.55 8.75 4.60
N TYR A 188 1.24 8.96 4.60
CA TYR A 188 0.31 8.03 5.26
C TYR A 188 0.21 6.66 4.55
N VAL A 189 0.71 6.53 3.31
CA VAL A 189 0.87 5.25 2.61
C VAL A 189 2.25 4.67 2.94
N LEU A 190 2.28 3.43 3.42
CA LEU A 190 3.52 2.75 3.80
C LEU A 190 3.95 1.76 2.72
N VAL A 191 5.21 1.84 2.28
CA VAL A 191 5.77 0.93 1.25
C VAL A 191 5.72 -0.54 1.67
N SER A 192 5.74 -0.81 2.97
CA SER A 192 5.73 -2.15 3.58
C SER A 192 4.33 -2.73 3.78
N TYR A 193 3.27 -2.02 3.37
CA TYR A 193 1.90 -2.48 3.48
C TYR A 193 1.22 -2.59 2.12
N GLY A 194 0.66 -3.76 1.83
CA GLY A 194 0.08 -4.06 0.52
C GLY A 194 1.16 -3.94 -0.57
N THR A 195 0.90 -3.12 -1.57
CA THR A 195 1.82 -2.86 -2.69
C THR A 195 2.64 -1.58 -2.51
N GLY A 196 2.50 -0.88 -1.38
CA GLY A 196 3.07 0.46 -1.21
C GLY A 196 2.35 1.55 -2.03
N ALA A 197 1.18 1.21 -2.59
CA ALA A 197 0.32 2.09 -3.35
C ALA A 197 -1.16 1.79 -3.05
N ILE A 198 -2.00 2.82 -3.10
CA ILE A 198 -3.45 2.71 -2.92
C ILE A 198 -4.18 3.48 -4.03
N MET A 199 -5.38 3.01 -4.36
CA MET A 199 -6.39 3.85 -4.99
C MET A 199 -7.10 4.64 -3.90
N ALA A 200 -7.36 5.92 -4.12
CA ALA A 200 -8.05 6.74 -3.15
C ALA A 200 -9.50 6.97 -3.58
N VAL A 201 -10.45 6.73 -2.68
CA VAL A 201 -11.89 6.84 -2.92
C VAL A 201 -12.50 7.79 -1.88
N PRO A 202 -12.42 9.12 -2.10
CA PRO A 202 -12.72 10.12 -1.08
C PRO A 202 -14.15 10.11 -0.54
N ALA A 203 -15.12 9.61 -1.31
CA ALA A 203 -16.48 9.49 -0.84
C ALA A 203 -16.66 8.36 0.20
N HIS A 204 -15.72 7.42 0.30
CA HIS A 204 -15.90 6.16 1.03
C HIS A 204 -14.69 5.71 1.90
N ASP A 205 -13.63 6.52 1.99
CA ASP A 205 -12.57 6.39 2.99
C ASP A 205 -12.29 7.77 3.59
N GLN A 206 -12.31 7.87 4.93
CA GLN A 206 -12.18 9.13 5.64
C GLN A 206 -10.83 9.82 5.41
N ARG A 207 -9.74 9.03 5.29
CA ARG A 207 -8.40 9.58 5.07
C ARG A 207 -8.28 10.16 3.66
N ASP A 208 -8.91 9.47 2.70
CA ASP A 208 -8.97 9.94 1.32
C ASP A 208 -9.85 11.19 1.21
N HIS A 209 -10.95 11.24 1.97
CA HIS A 209 -11.83 12.41 2.05
C HIS A 209 -11.08 13.66 2.52
N GLU A 210 -10.37 13.56 3.64
CA GLU A 210 -9.61 14.67 4.21
C GLU A 210 -8.49 15.16 3.28
N PHE A 211 -7.80 14.23 2.62
CA PHE A 211 -6.77 14.57 1.64
C PHE A 211 -7.39 15.25 0.41
N ALA A 212 -8.52 14.74 -0.10
CA ALA A 212 -9.20 15.33 -1.23
C ALA A 212 -9.70 16.75 -0.96
N LEU A 213 -10.28 17.00 0.22
CA LEU A 213 -10.67 18.35 0.64
C LEU A 213 -9.49 19.31 0.73
N GLN A 214 -8.34 18.83 1.22
CA GLN A 214 -7.15 19.66 1.36
C GLN A 214 -6.53 20.07 0.01
N TYR A 215 -6.61 19.18 -0.99
CA TYR A 215 -5.98 19.35 -2.29
C TYR A 215 -6.97 19.65 -3.43
N ASP A 216 -8.23 19.93 -3.10
CA ASP A 216 -9.31 20.21 -4.05
C ASP A 216 -9.44 19.10 -5.12
N LEU A 217 -9.37 17.85 -4.68
CA LEU A 217 -9.49 16.68 -5.55
C LEU A 217 -10.95 16.24 -5.68
N PRO A 218 -11.35 15.66 -6.82
CA PRO A 218 -12.74 15.24 -7.02
C PRO A 218 -13.19 14.22 -5.97
N ILE A 219 -14.40 14.40 -5.45
CA ILE A 219 -15.08 13.46 -4.57
C ILE A 219 -16.29 12.90 -5.32
N VAL A 220 -16.21 11.64 -5.76
CA VAL A 220 -17.25 10.98 -6.55
C VAL A 220 -17.90 9.88 -5.71
N PRO A 221 -19.15 10.07 -5.26
CA PRO A 221 -19.87 9.05 -4.51
C PRO A 221 -20.33 7.93 -5.43
N VAL A 222 -20.02 6.70 -5.04
CA VAL A 222 -20.36 5.47 -5.76
C VAL A 222 -21.13 4.45 -4.91
N VAL A 223 -21.39 4.78 -3.64
CA VAL A 223 -22.23 4.01 -2.73
C VAL A 223 -23.29 4.92 -2.12
N ASP A 224 -24.54 4.64 -2.43
CA ASP A 224 -25.70 5.25 -1.79
C ASP A 224 -25.92 4.59 -0.42
N PRO A 225 -25.88 5.37 0.69
CA PRO A 225 -26.08 4.85 2.04
C PRO A 225 -27.53 4.44 2.34
N GLY A 226 -28.49 4.79 1.47
CA GLY A 226 -29.91 4.53 1.69
C GLY A 226 -30.40 5.19 2.98
N ALA A 227 -30.95 4.38 3.88
CA ALA A 227 -31.44 4.82 5.20
C ALA A 227 -30.45 4.52 6.34
N ALA A 228 -29.14 4.48 6.05
CA ALA A 228 -28.12 4.29 7.07
C ALA A 228 -28.24 5.35 8.18
N LYS A 229 -28.06 4.92 9.44
CA LYS A 229 -28.09 5.81 10.60
C LYS A 229 -26.83 6.68 10.60
N ASP A 230 -26.96 7.89 11.15
CA ASP A 230 -25.84 8.82 11.41
C ASP A 230 -25.14 9.41 10.17
N VAL A 231 -25.77 9.30 8.99
CA VAL A 231 -25.32 9.97 7.77
C VAL A 231 -26.48 10.65 7.07
N ASP A 232 -26.20 11.80 6.45
CA ASP A 232 -27.14 12.46 5.56
C ASP A 232 -26.91 11.94 4.15
N ARG A 233 -27.90 11.20 3.63
CA ARG A 233 -27.82 10.61 2.29
C ARG A 233 -27.50 11.65 1.21
N GLN A 234 -28.09 12.85 1.29
CA GLN A 234 -27.85 13.88 0.30
C GLN A 234 -26.42 14.42 0.40
N GLN A 235 -25.92 14.66 1.62
CA GLN A 235 -24.51 15.08 1.81
C GLN A 235 -23.51 14.03 1.31
N VAL A 236 -23.82 12.73 1.46
CA VAL A 236 -23.00 11.66 0.89
C VAL A 236 -23.04 11.69 -0.63
N LEU A 237 -24.24 11.79 -1.23
CA LEU A 237 -24.42 11.84 -2.69
C LEU A 237 -23.88 13.12 -3.35
N ASP A 238 -23.72 14.19 -2.57
CA ASP A 238 -23.08 15.44 -3.01
C ASP A 238 -21.55 15.44 -2.73
N GLY A 239 -21.00 14.36 -2.17
CA GLY A 239 -19.57 14.24 -1.86
C GLY A 239 -19.10 15.09 -0.66
N GLN A 240 -20.04 15.61 0.14
CA GLN A 240 -19.75 16.46 1.31
C GLN A 240 -19.50 15.66 2.59
N GLN A 241 -20.03 14.43 2.66
CA GLN A 241 -19.85 13.53 3.79
C GLN A 241 -19.29 12.18 3.32
N CYS A 242 -18.22 11.70 3.97
CA CYS A 242 -17.69 10.37 3.74
C CYS A 242 -18.62 9.28 4.29
N PHE A 243 -18.87 8.25 3.50
CA PHE A 243 -19.61 7.05 3.91
C PHE A 243 -18.78 5.78 3.65
N ALA A 244 -18.17 5.25 4.70
CA ALA A 244 -17.36 4.02 4.65
C ALA A 244 -18.20 2.72 4.75
N GLY A 245 -19.53 2.83 4.85
CA GLY A 245 -20.43 1.70 5.02
C GLY A 245 -20.69 0.89 3.75
N GLN A 246 -21.65 -0.03 3.87
CA GLN A 246 -22.22 -0.78 2.75
C GLN A 246 -23.54 -0.13 2.33
N GLY A 247 -23.87 -0.24 1.06
CA GLY A 247 -25.06 0.37 0.49
C GLY A 247 -25.35 -0.17 -0.90
N THR A 248 -25.87 0.70 -1.75
CA THR A 248 -26.22 0.38 -3.14
C THR A 248 -25.31 1.14 -4.10
N ALA A 249 -24.81 0.47 -5.14
CA ALA A 249 -23.96 1.11 -6.13
C ALA A 249 -24.69 2.23 -6.88
N VAL A 250 -24.01 3.36 -7.05
CA VAL A 250 -24.42 4.51 -7.88
C VAL A 250 -23.21 5.01 -8.66
N ASN A 251 -23.41 5.78 -9.75
CA ASN A 251 -22.33 6.34 -10.57
C ASN A 251 -21.28 5.30 -11.02
N SER A 252 -21.71 4.04 -11.18
CA SER A 252 -20.90 2.86 -11.48
C SER A 252 -21.36 2.17 -12.77
N GLY A 253 -22.09 2.91 -13.62
CA GLY A 253 -22.53 2.46 -14.94
C GLY A 253 -23.49 1.29 -14.86
N LYS A 254 -23.14 0.15 -15.50
CA LYS A 254 -24.00 -1.04 -15.54
C LYS A 254 -24.20 -1.72 -14.18
N TYR A 255 -23.46 -1.31 -13.16
CA TYR A 255 -23.52 -1.88 -11.81
C TYR A 255 -24.44 -1.10 -10.87
N ASP A 256 -25.00 0.03 -11.32
CA ASP A 256 -25.92 0.84 -10.53
C ASP A 256 -27.10 -0.01 -10.03
N GLY A 257 -27.46 0.18 -8.76
CA GLY A 257 -28.53 -0.58 -8.10
C GLY A 257 -28.08 -1.89 -7.43
N LEU A 258 -26.84 -2.34 -7.63
CA LEU A 258 -26.35 -3.56 -6.97
C LEU A 258 -26.00 -3.32 -5.49
N PRO A 259 -26.35 -4.25 -4.58
CA PRO A 259 -25.83 -4.24 -3.22
C PRO A 259 -24.30 -4.41 -3.18
N THR A 260 -23.63 -3.76 -2.23
CA THR A 260 -22.15 -3.80 -2.08
C THR A 260 -21.57 -5.22 -2.19
N ALA A 261 -22.17 -6.22 -1.55
CA ALA A 261 -21.64 -7.60 -1.55
C ALA A 261 -21.69 -8.25 -2.95
N GLU A 262 -22.79 -8.05 -3.68
CA GLU A 262 -22.95 -8.54 -5.04
C GLU A 262 -22.00 -7.80 -5.99
N PHE A 263 -21.89 -6.48 -5.83
CA PHE A 263 -21.01 -5.68 -6.67
C PHE A 263 -19.54 -6.07 -6.48
N LYS A 264 -19.06 -6.26 -5.23
CA LYS A 264 -17.70 -6.77 -4.96
C LYS A 264 -17.40 -8.06 -5.71
N THR A 265 -18.37 -8.96 -5.80
CA THR A 265 -18.21 -10.23 -6.52
C THR A 265 -18.09 -9.99 -8.02
N GLN A 266 -19.05 -9.28 -8.61
CA GLN A 266 -19.08 -9.03 -10.06
C GLN A 266 -17.90 -8.18 -10.55
N ILE A 267 -17.49 -7.16 -9.81
CA ILE A 267 -16.38 -6.28 -10.22
C ILE A 267 -15.06 -7.03 -10.18
N THR A 268 -14.87 -7.92 -9.19
CA THR A 268 -13.66 -8.72 -9.10
C THR A 268 -13.58 -9.75 -10.22
N GLU A 269 -14.72 -10.31 -10.63
CA GLU A 269 -14.81 -11.20 -11.79
C GLU A 269 -14.53 -10.46 -13.10
N LEU A 270 -15.03 -9.22 -13.25
CA LEU A 270 -14.71 -8.37 -14.40
C LEU A 270 -13.20 -8.12 -14.50
N LEU A 271 -12.58 -7.69 -13.40
CA LEU A 271 -11.13 -7.41 -13.35
C LEU A 271 -10.30 -8.64 -13.71
N ALA A 272 -10.70 -9.82 -13.23
CA ALA A 272 -10.05 -11.07 -13.55
C ALA A 272 -10.19 -11.41 -15.05
N ALA A 273 -11.39 -11.25 -15.62
CA ALA A 273 -11.65 -11.49 -17.03
C ALA A 273 -10.90 -10.51 -17.95
N GLN A 274 -10.70 -9.26 -17.51
CA GLN A 274 -9.91 -8.25 -18.21
C GLN A 274 -8.39 -8.42 -18.02
N GLY A 275 -7.95 -9.30 -17.12
CA GLY A 275 -6.55 -9.41 -16.74
C GLY A 275 -6.00 -8.14 -16.06
N SER A 276 -6.87 -7.26 -15.55
CA SER A 276 -6.51 -6.01 -14.87
C SER A 276 -6.58 -6.13 -13.34
N GLY A 277 -7.04 -7.25 -12.79
CA GLY A 277 -6.99 -7.50 -11.35
C GLY A 277 -7.35 -8.92 -10.97
N ARG A 278 -7.11 -9.28 -9.70
CA ARG A 278 -7.37 -10.63 -9.17
C ARG A 278 -7.80 -10.57 -7.71
N LYS A 279 -8.52 -11.60 -7.26
CA LYS A 279 -8.76 -11.80 -5.81
C LYS A 279 -7.43 -11.93 -5.10
N ALA A 280 -7.31 -11.25 -3.97
CA ALA A 280 -6.10 -11.29 -3.14
C ALA A 280 -6.47 -11.35 -1.66
N VAL A 281 -5.63 -12.04 -0.90
CA VAL A 281 -5.64 -12.01 0.56
C VAL A 281 -4.41 -11.26 1.01
N ASN A 282 -4.59 -10.29 1.89
CA ASN A 282 -3.50 -9.51 2.44
C ASN A 282 -3.55 -9.55 3.97
N TYR A 283 -2.39 -9.43 4.60
CA TYR A 283 -2.22 -9.48 6.04
C TYR A 283 -1.58 -8.19 6.54
N LYS A 284 -1.98 -7.73 7.73
CA LYS A 284 -1.25 -6.67 8.45
C LYS A 284 0.11 -7.15 8.94
N LEU A 285 0.25 -8.46 9.15
CA LEU A 285 1.52 -9.10 9.48
C LEU A 285 2.57 -8.81 8.40
N ARG A 286 3.76 -8.38 8.84
CA ARG A 286 4.93 -8.20 7.99
C ARG A 286 5.91 -9.34 8.22
N ASP A 287 6.77 -9.57 7.23
CA ASP A 287 7.91 -10.45 7.43
C ASP A 287 8.80 -9.94 8.56
N TRP A 288 9.39 -10.89 9.28
CA TRP A 288 10.12 -10.57 10.50
C TRP A 288 11.57 -10.22 10.15
N LEU A 289 11.90 -8.93 10.29
CA LEU A 289 13.27 -8.46 10.20
C LEU A 289 14.14 -9.13 11.28
N PHE A 290 15.04 -10.01 10.83
CA PHE A 290 15.90 -10.80 11.72
C PHE A 290 17.30 -10.21 11.84
N SER A 291 17.85 -9.61 10.77
CA SER A 291 19.19 -9.03 10.82
C SER A 291 19.30 -7.85 11.80
N ARG A 292 20.42 -7.77 12.51
CA ARG A 292 20.81 -6.65 13.37
C ARG A 292 22.24 -6.25 13.05
N GLN A 293 22.49 -4.96 12.87
CA GLN A 293 23.85 -4.43 12.68
C GLN A 293 24.51 -4.24 14.06
N ARG A 294 24.68 -5.34 14.79
CA ARG A 294 25.22 -5.37 16.15
C ARG A 294 26.28 -6.46 16.26
N PHE A 295 27.36 -6.16 16.97
CA PHE A 295 28.43 -7.12 17.23
C PHE A 295 27.97 -8.25 18.15
N TRP A 296 27.22 -7.93 19.21
CA TRP A 296 26.73 -8.92 20.17
C TRP A 296 25.43 -9.56 19.68
N GLY A 297 25.54 -10.61 18.88
CA GLY A 297 24.43 -11.38 18.32
C GLY A 297 24.91 -12.65 17.63
N GLU A 298 23.98 -13.52 17.28
CA GLU A 298 24.30 -14.74 16.53
C GLU A 298 24.74 -14.38 15.10
N PRO A 299 25.89 -14.89 14.62
CA PRO A 299 26.32 -14.66 13.25
C PRO A 299 25.39 -15.38 12.26
N PHE A 300 25.13 -14.75 11.11
CA PHE A 300 24.43 -15.42 10.03
C PHE A 300 25.34 -16.48 9.41
N PRO A 301 24.90 -17.75 9.30
CA PRO A 301 25.69 -18.83 8.71
C PRO A 301 25.64 -18.74 7.17
N ILE A 302 26.12 -17.64 6.62
CA ILE A 302 26.11 -17.31 5.19
C ILE A 302 27.48 -16.83 4.75
N LEU A 303 27.81 -17.11 3.49
CA LEU A 303 29.00 -16.60 2.83
C LEU A 303 28.58 -15.88 1.55
N HIS A 304 29.09 -14.67 1.39
CA HIS A 304 28.99 -13.92 0.14
C HIS A 304 30.16 -14.34 -0.76
N GLU A 305 29.86 -14.81 -1.97
CA GLU A 305 30.90 -15.17 -2.92
C GLU A 305 31.56 -13.93 -3.48
N LEU A 306 32.89 -14.01 -3.62
CA LEU A 306 33.71 -12.97 -4.23
C LEU A 306 34.23 -13.48 -5.56
N ASP A 307 34.31 -12.60 -6.55
CA ASP A 307 35.01 -12.89 -7.81
C ASP A 307 36.54 -12.92 -7.60
N ALA A 308 37.27 -13.19 -8.69
CA ALA A 308 38.73 -13.23 -8.66
C ALA A 308 39.38 -11.89 -8.29
N GLN A 309 38.63 -10.79 -8.32
CA GLN A 309 39.05 -9.43 -7.97
C GLN A 309 38.60 -9.04 -6.55
N GLY A 310 38.01 -9.98 -5.80
CA GLY A 310 37.54 -9.76 -4.44
C GLY A 310 36.23 -8.95 -4.36
N GLN A 311 35.50 -8.79 -5.48
CA GLN A 311 34.23 -8.09 -5.51
C GLN A 311 33.06 -9.07 -5.29
N PRO A 312 32.00 -8.67 -4.57
CA PRO A 312 30.83 -9.53 -4.37
C PRO A 312 30.16 -9.88 -5.71
N THR A 313 30.00 -11.17 -5.98
CA THR A 313 29.29 -11.65 -7.19
C THR A 313 27.77 -11.50 -7.08
N GLY A 314 27.27 -11.32 -5.86
CA GLY A 314 25.86 -11.38 -5.53
C GLY A 314 25.35 -12.78 -5.18
N ALA A 315 26.16 -13.83 -5.41
CA ALA A 315 25.83 -15.18 -4.96
C ALA A 315 26.05 -15.32 -3.45
N ILE A 316 25.15 -16.07 -2.81
CA ILE A 316 25.14 -16.31 -1.37
C ILE A 316 24.98 -17.81 -1.17
N ARG A 317 25.82 -18.40 -0.31
CA ARG A 317 25.71 -19.80 0.09
C ARG A 317 25.63 -19.93 1.60
N ALA A 318 24.97 -20.99 2.07
CA ALA A 318 25.01 -21.35 3.49
C ALA A 318 26.40 -21.86 3.87
N VAL A 319 26.80 -21.60 5.11
CA VAL A 319 27.92 -22.28 5.76
C VAL A 319 27.48 -23.73 6.03
N ALA A 320 28.33 -24.71 5.71
CA ALA A 320 28.02 -26.10 6.00
C ALA A 320 27.95 -26.30 7.51
N ALA A 321 27.12 -27.23 8.00
CA ALA A 321 26.99 -27.47 9.45
C ALA A 321 28.28 -27.98 10.12
N GLU A 322 29.25 -28.38 9.29
CA GLU A 322 30.56 -28.93 9.65
C GLU A 322 31.70 -27.89 9.60
N ASP A 323 31.43 -26.68 9.13
CA ASP A 323 32.33 -25.51 9.12
C ASP A 323 32.00 -24.54 10.28
#